data_AF-A0AAE9N1A0-F1
#
_entry.id   AF-A0AAE9N1A0-F1
#
_cell.length_a   1.000
_cell.length_b   1.000
_cell.length_c   1.000
_cell.angle_alpha   90.00
_cell.angle_beta   90.00
_cell.angle_gamma   90.00
#
_symmetry.space_group_name_H-M   'P 1'
#
loop_
_entity.id
_entity.type
_entity.pdbx_description
1 polymer ?
#
loop_
_entity_poly.entity_id
_entity_poly.type
_entity_poly.pdbx_seq_one_letter_code
_entity_poly.pdbx_strand_id
1 'polypeptide(L)'
;MNYNYADLSPTQFEHLVIHLCGELFGIGAETFSDGPDGGRDSRFEGLAQMYPSTARPWDGLTVIQAKHTISYNSKFSDPDFFSPDSESATITLEVKKIKKLIDEDGLNNYIIFSNRKLPANINEKIKKYLSQETGLPKENIGLIGTEAMGRLFKRFPEIANAVDLNPYDVPLSIQPDDLADVIVSIKDALPAIKKKNIEPNLVRTDFDKKSELNSLTDGYAGAILKKMGDFYAIENFLSMPDNEEYQQKYIETADELHAKICIYKKDHHSFDQVIEKTIELIIDRDNDCRRNKALTRAMVYYMYYKCDIGENYVA
;
A
#
# COMPACT_ATOMS: atom_id res chain seq x y z
N MET A 1 -5.92 -8.74 -14.90
CA MET A 1 -5.75 -7.45 -14.20
C MET A 1 -5.00 -7.68 -12.90
N ASN A 2 -3.98 -6.87 -12.61
CA ASN A 2 -3.51 -6.70 -11.23
C ASN A 2 -4.39 -5.63 -10.62
N TYR A 3 -5.35 -6.01 -9.78
CA TYR A 3 -6.11 -5.02 -9.03
C TYR A 3 -5.21 -4.42 -7.97
N ASN A 4 -5.22 -3.10 -7.90
CA ASN A 4 -4.56 -2.40 -6.83
C ASN A 4 -5.48 -2.40 -5.61
N TYR A 5 -5.45 -3.49 -4.84
CA TYR A 5 -6.36 -3.67 -3.70
C TYR A 5 -6.20 -2.56 -2.63
N ALA A 6 -5.07 -1.84 -2.60
CA ALA A 6 -4.87 -0.70 -1.70
C ALA A 6 -5.83 0.47 -1.98
N ASP A 7 -6.39 0.54 -3.19
CA ASP A 7 -7.36 1.56 -3.60
C ASP A 7 -8.79 1.23 -3.17
N LEU A 8 -9.03 0.00 -2.74
CA LEU A 8 -10.33 -0.42 -2.23
C LEU A 8 -10.55 0.17 -0.83
N SER A 9 -11.78 0.53 -0.51
CA SER A 9 -12.16 0.70 0.89
C SER A 9 -12.05 -0.65 1.63
N PRO A 10 -11.86 -0.65 2.95
CA PRO A 10 -11.86 -1.88 3.73
C PRO A 10 -13.10 -2.76 3.47
N THR A 11 -14.28 -2.15 3.37
CA THR A 11 -15.55 -2.82 3.05
C THR A 11 -15.57 -3.42 1.64
N GLN A 12 -15.07 -2.69 0.63
CA GLN A 12 -14.96 -3.23 -0.73
C GLN A 12 -14.02 -4.44 -0.79
N PHE A 13 -12.88 -4.37 -0.09
CA PHE A 13 -11.95 -5.49 0.00
C PHE A 13 -12.56 -6.69 0.71
N GLU A 14 -13.31 -6.46 1.79
CA GLU A 14 -14.03 -7.50 2.52
C GLU A 14 -15.07 -8.19 1.63
N HIS A 15 -15.94 -7.43 0.95
CA HIS A 15 -16.91 -7.99 0.00
C HIS A 15 -16.23 -8.83 -1.10
N LEU A 16 -15.10 -8.36 -1.62
CA LEU A 16 -14.31 -9.09 -2.61
C LEU A 16 -13.81 -10.44 -2.09
N VAL A 17 -13.30 -10.48 -0.85
CA VAL A 17 -12.87 -11.71 -0.18
C VAL A 17 -14.05 -12.65 0.06
N ILE A 18 -15.20 -12.14 0.50
CA ILE A 18 -16.40 -12.92 0.76
C ILE A 18 -16.93 -13.59 -0.51
N HIS A 19 -17.05 -12.84 -1.61
CA HIS A 19 -17.45 -13.41 -2.89
C HIS A 19 -16.49 -14.50 -3.37
N LEU A 20 -15.18 -14.29 -3.18
CA LEU A 20 -14.18 -15.32 -3.47
C LEU A 20 -14.36 -16.56 -2.58
N CYS A 21 -14.72 -16.37 -1.31
CA CYS A 21 -15.00 -17.46 -0.39
C CYS A 21 -16.27 -18.25 -0.77
N GLY A 22 -17.25 -17.60 -1.41
CA GLY A 22 -18.40 -18.27 -2.02
C GLY A 22 -17.99 -19.34 -3.06
N GLU A 23 -16.96 -19.07 -3.86
CA GLU A 23 -16.42 -20.06 -4.82
C GLU A 23 -15.54 -21.13 -4.15
N LEU A 24 -14.75 -20.74 -3.14
CA LEU A 24 -13.79 -21.63 -2.49
C LEU A 24 -14.44 -22.63 -1.53
N PHE A 25 -15.42 -22.17 -0.76
CA PHE A 25 -16.09 -22.92 0.30
C PHE A 25 -17.51 -23.32 -0.09
N GLY A 26 -18.22 -22.45 -0.82
CA GLY A 26 -19.59 -22.67 -1.28
C GLY A 26 -20.52 -21.52 -0.90
N ILE A 27 -21.71 -21.50 -1.49
CA ILE A 27 -22.73 -20.44 -1.28
C ILE A 27 -23.20 -20.29 0.17
N GLY A 28 -22.91 -21.26 1.04
CA GLY A 28 -23.23 -21.25 2.46
C GLY A 28 -22.25 -20.46 3.33
N ALA A 29 -21.29 -19.74 2.73
CA ALA A 29 -20.47 -18.79 3.47
C ALA A 29 -21.35 -17.62 3.95
N GLU A 30 -21.54 -17.52 5.26
CA GLU A 30 -22.37 -16.51 5.91
C GLU A 30 -21.59 -15.19 6.02
N THR A 31 -22.24 -14.09 5.66
CA THR A 31 -21.74 -12.73 5.88
C THR A 31 -22.46 -12.13 7.07
N PHE A 32 -21.70 -11.53 7.98
CA PHE A 32 -22.27 -10.82 9.14
C PHE A 32 -22.15 -9.31 8.93
N SER A 33 -23.13 -8.56 9.41
CA SER A 33 -22.98 -7.11 9.58
C SER A 33 -22.03 -6.80 10.73
N ASP A 34 -21.32 -5.67 10.66
CA ASP A 34 -20.44 -5.19 11.72
C ASP A 34 -21.07 -5.30 13.12
N GLY A 35 -20.49 -6.15 13.97
CA GLY A 35 -20.88 -6.32 15.37
C GLY A 35 -19.97 -5.53 16.33
N PRO A 36 -20.36 -5.37 17.61
CA PRO A 36 -19.57 -4.67 18.63
C PRO A 36 -18.14 -5.22 18.83
N ASP A 37 -17.95 -6.51 18.53
CA ASP A 37 -16.69 -7.23 18.70
C ASP A 37 -15.75 -7.17 17.47
N GLY A 38 -16.18 -6.52 16.37
CA GLY A 38 -15.34 -6.21 15.19
C GLY A 38 -14.58 -7.41 14.58
N GLY A 39 -15.13 -8.62 14.68
CA GLY A 39 -14.31 -9.83 14.74
C GLY A 39 -14.62 -10.96 13.77
N ARG A 40 -15.68 -10.87 12.95
CA ARG A 40 -16.05 -11.97 12.04
C ARG A 40 -16.52 -11.39 10.71
N ASP A 41 -15.68 -11.46 9.69
CA ASP A 41 -16.00 -10.96 8.36
C ASP A 41 -16.85 -12.02 7.62
N SER A 42 -16.53 -13.32 7.78
CA SER A 42 -17.39 -14.42 7.32
C SER A 42 -17.12 -15.75 8.04
N ARG A 43 -18.13 -16.63 8.03
CA ARG A 43 -18.08 -18.02 8.54
C ARG A 43 -18.56 -18.98 7.46
N PHE A 44 -17.96 -20.17 7.40
CA PHE A 44 -18.49 -21.29 6.65
C PHE A 44 -18.49 -22.55 7.52
N GLU A 45 -19.54 -23.35 7.48
CA GLU A 45 -19.60 -24.63 8.19
C GLU A 45 -20.03 -25.75 7.24
N GLY A 46 -19.18 -26.77 7.14
CA GLY A 46 -19.41 -27.95 6.30
C GLY A 46 -18.21 -28.25 5.41
N LEU A 47 -18.45 -29.05 4.37
CA LEU A 47 -17.42 -29.46 3.43
C LEU A 47 -17.21 -28.38 2.37
N ALA A 48 -15.99 -27.83 2.30
CA ALA A 48 -15.63 -26.80 1.35
C ALA A 48 -15.75 -27.29 -0.10
N GLN A 49 -16.20 -26.40 -0.99
CA GLN A 49 -16.37 -26.69 -2.42
C GLN A 49 -15.07 -27.14 -3.10
N MET A 50 -13.94 -26.48 -2.79
CA MET A 50 -12.66 -26.79 -3.44
C MET A 50 -11.40 -26.42 -2.67
N TYR A 51 -11.50 -25.71 -1.55
CA TYR A 51 -10.32 -25.28 -0.80
C TYR A 51 -9.93 -26.30 0.30
N PRO A 52 -8.62 -26.60 0.49
CA PRO A 52 -7.46 -26.15 -0.29
C PRO A 52 -7.28 -26.94 -1.59
N SER A 53 -7.95 -28.08 -1.74
CA SER A 53 -8.00 -28.85 -2.99
C SER A 53 -9.31 -29.63 -3.09
N THR A 54 -9.77 -29.92 -4.30
CA THR A 54 -10.96 -30.76 -4.51
C THR A 54 -10.77 -32.22 -4.09
N ALA A 55 -9.52 -32.69 -3.98
CA ALA A 55 -9.21 -34.04 -3.51
C ALA A 55 -9.24 -34.19 -1.99
N ARG A 56 -9.06 -33.07 -1.27
CA ARG A 56 -9.09 -33.01 0.19
C ARG A 56 -9.54 -31.60 0.60
N PRO A 57 -10.84 -31.29 0.44
CA PRO A 57 -11.38 -30.02 0.89
C PRO A 57 -11.35 -29.96 2.42
N TRP A 58 -11.30 -28.75 2.96
CA TRP A 58 -11.54 -28.51 4.37
C TRP A 58 -12.97 -28.89 4.74
N ASP A 59 -13.15 -29.34 5.97
CA ASP A 59 -14.44 -29.70 6.55
C ASP A 59 -14.58 -29.10 7.95
N GLY A 60 -15.82 -28.89 8.39
CA GLY A 60 -16.17 -28.27 9.66
C GLY A 60 -16.17 -26.74 9.63
N LEU A 61 -16.10 -26.15 10.82
CA LEU A 61 -16.20 -24.71 11.00
C LEU A 61 -14.96 -23.99 10.51
N THR A 62 -15.14 -23.09 9.55
CA THR A 62 -14.12 -22.23 8.95
C THR A 62 -14.42 -20.76 9.25
N VAL A 63 -13.47 -20.06 9.87
CA VAL A 63 -13.54 -18.60 10.05
C VAL A 63 -12.66 -17.92 9.03
N ILE A 64 -13.22 -16.91 8.37
CA ILE A 64 -12.63 -16.14 7.28
C ILE A 64 -12.43 -14.71 7.77
N GLN A 65 -11.18 -14.22 7.76
CA GLN A 65 -10.88 -12.79 7.95
C GLN A 65 -10.32 -12.15 6.70
N ALA A 66 -10.73 -10.91 6.45
CA ALA A 66 -10.15 -9.96 5.53
C ALA A 66 -9.43 -8.85 6.31
N LYS A 67 -8.15 -8.62 6.02
CA LYS A 67 -7.36 -7.52 6.58
C LYS A 67 -6.81 -6.65 5.46
N HIS A 68 -7.45 -5.50 5.28
CA HIS A 68 -7.06 -4.49 4.30
C HIS A 68 -6.02 -3.51 4.87
N THR A 69 -5.16 -3.00 4.00
CA THR A 69 -4.34 -1.80 4.25
C THR A 69 -4.34 -0.90 3.02
N ILE A 70 -4.39 0.41 3.22
CA ILE A 70 -4.20 1.39 2.14
C ILE A 70 -2.73 1.52 1.71
N SER A 71 -1.80 0.89 2.44
CA SER A 71 -0.37 0.96 2.15
C SER A 71 0.02 -0.06 1.07
N TYR A 72 0.55 0.45 -0.03
CA TYR A 72 1.22 -0.26 -1.10
C TYR A 72 2.44 -1.02 -0.58
N ASN A 73 2.78 -2.08 -1.31
CA ASN A 73 3.92 -2.96 -1.02
C ASN A 73 4.02 -3.51 0.41
N SER A 74 2.94 -3.44 1.18
CA SER A 74 2.86 -4.00 2.52
C SER A 74 3.06 -5.51 2.46
N LYS A 75 3.72 -6.06 3.47
CA LYS A 75 4.12 -7.46 3.56
C LYS A 75 3.53 -8.07 4.81
N PHE A 76 3.27 -9.36 4.77
CA PHE A 76 2.91 -10.13 5.98
C PHE A 76 4.03 -10.10 7.04
N SER A 77 5.27 -9.79 6.64
CA SER A 77 6.41 -9.63 7.56
C SER A 77 6.53 -8.26 8.20
N ASP A 78 5.67 -7.31 7.85
CA ASP A 78 5.75 -5.98 8.46
C ASP A 78 5.35 -6.06 9.95
N PRO A 79 6.03 -5.33 10.85
CA PRO A 79 5.85 -5.50 12.30
C PRO A 79 4.43 -5.22 12.81
N ASP A 80 3.67 -4.38 12.11
CA ASP A 80 2.27 -4.08 12.40
C ASP A 80 1.34 -5.27 12.09
N PHE A 81 1.75 -6.13 11.17
CA PHE A 81 1.00 -7.33 10.81
C PHE A 81 1.48 -8.56 11.58
N PHE A 82 2.79 -8.82 11.56
CA PHE A 82 3.39 -9.97 12.24
C PHE A 82 4.64 -9.58 13.03
N SER A 83 4.49 -9.56 14.35
CA SER A 83 5.59 -9.49 15.31
C SER A 83 5.18 -10.31 16.53
N PRO A 84 5.76 -11.52 16.74
CA PRO A 84 5.39 -12.41 17.84
C PRO A 84 5.46 -11.78 19.23
N ASP A 85 6.36 -10.80 19.40
CA ASP A 85 6.59 -10.10 20.66
C ASP A 85 5.66 -8.87 20.83
N SER A 86 4.91 -8.49 19.80
CA SER A 86 4.01 -7.34 19.82
C SER A 86 2.56 -7.77 20.01
N GLU A 87 1.95 -7.34 21.10
CA GLU A 87 0.53 -7.58 21.38
C GLU A 87 -0.42 -6.83 20.43
N SER A 88 0.06 -5.77 19.77
CA SER A 88 -0.73 -4.96 18.84
C SER A 88 -0.61 -5.43 17.39
N ALA A 89 0.31 -6.36 17.09
CA ALA A 89 0.41 -6.92 15.75
C ALA A 89 -0.86 -7.69 15.38
N THR A 90 -1.29 -7.54 14.13
CA THR A 90 -2.55 -8.12 13.64
C THR A 90 -2.63 -9.63 13.92
N ILE A 91 -1.60 -10.40 13.59
CA ILE A 91 -1.57 -11.85 13.82
C ILE A 91 -1.65 -12.20 15.31
N THR A 92 -1.02 -11.43 16.19
CA THR A 92 -1.06 -11.67 17.65
C THR A 92 -2.47 -11.41 18.22
N LEU A 93 -3.19 -10.42 17.70
CA LEU A 93 -4.59 -10.18 18.03
C LEU A 93 -5.49 -11.32 17.53
N GLU A 94 -5.24 -11.83 16.32
CA GLU A 94 -5.97 -12.96 15.77
C GLU A 94 -5.75 -14.26 16.57
N VAL A 95 -4.56 -14.50 17.13
CA VAL A 95 -4.33 -15.63 18.06
C VAL A 95 -5.33 -15.63 19.22
N LYS A 96 -5.55 -14.47 19.86
CA LYS A 96 -6.49 -14.34 20.99
C LYS A 96 -7.92 -14.69 20.55
N LYS A 97 -8.32 -14.27 19.35
CA LYS A 97 -9.64 -14.58 18.77
C LYS A 97 -9.79 -16.06 18.40
N ILE A 98 -8.80 -16.63 17.72
CA ILE A 98 -8.81 -18.04 17.29
C ILE A 98 -8.96 -18.95 18.51
N LYS A 99 -8.22 -18.71 19.60
CA LYS A 99 -8.36 -19.47 20.86
C LYS A 99 -9.80 -19.46 21.37
N LYS A 100 -10.39 -18.26 21.47
CA LYS A 100 -11.79 -18.09 21.89
C LYS A 100 -12.76 -18.85 20.98
N LEU A 101 -12.55 -18.80 19.66
CA LEU A 101 -13.39 -19.49 18.67
C LEU A 101 -13.25 -21.02 18.71
N ILE A 102 -12.06 -21.54 19.02
CA ILE A 102 -11.85 -22.97 19.25
C ILE A 102 -12.65 -23.41 20.48
N ASP A 103 -12.55 -22.65 21.58
CA ASP A 103 -13.17 -22.99 22.86
C ASP A 103 -14.70 -22.86 22.85
N GLU A 104 -15.24 -21.82 22.19
CA GLU A 104 -16.68 -21.51 22.19
C GLU A 104 -17.44 -22.17 21.04
N ASP A 105 -16.88 -22.14 19.83
CA ASP A 105 -17.59 -22.49 18.58
C ASP A 105 -17.04 -23.78 17.93
N GLY A 106 -15.95 -24.35 18.43
CA GLY A 106 -15.36 -25.57 17.88
C GLY A 106 -14.65 -25.38 16.53
N LEU A 107 -13.97 -24.24 16.35
CA LEU A 107 -13.28 -23.88 15.11
C LEU A 107 -12.34 -24.99 14.59
N ASN A 108 -12.52 -25.38 13.32
CA ASN A 108 -11.69 -26.39 12.66
C ASN A 108 -10.68 -25.79 11.70
N ASN A 109 -11.03 -24.68 11.03
CA ASN A 109 -10.20 -24.07 9.99
C ASN A 109 -10.17 -22.54 10.16
N TYR A 110 -9.02 -21.94 9.92
CA TYR A 110 -8.87 -20.48 9.95
C TYR A 110 -8.18 -20.01 8.67
N ILE A 111 -8.75 -19.00 8.03
CA ILE A 111 -8.15 -18.37 6.86
C ILE A 111 -8.17 -16.85 6.96
N ILE A 112 -7.04 -16.23 6.64
CA ILE A 112 -6.91 -14.78 6.58
C ILE A 112 -6.43 -14.34 5.21
N PHE A 113 -7.16 -13.40 4.64
CA PHE A 113 -6.88 -12.71 3.40
C PHE A 113 -6.32 -11.33 3.73
N SER A 114 -5.29 -10.91 3.04
CA SER A 114 -4.80 -9.53 3.14
C SER A 114 -4.21 -9.07 1.83
N ASN A 115 -4.39 -7.80 1.49
CA ASN A 115 -3.71 -7.18 0.35
C ASN A 115 -2.22 -6.90 0.60
N ARG A 116 -1.58 -7.72 1.44
CA ARG A 116 -0.15 -7.75 1.68
C ARG A 116 0.51 -8.85 0.85
N LYS A 117 1.75 -8.60 0.42
CA LYS A 117 2.62 -9.61 -0.21
C LYS A 117 2.97 -10.70 0.81
N LEU A 118 2.91 -11.96 0.40
CA LEU A 118 3.18 -13.11 1.27
C LEU A 118 4.35 -13.96 0.75
N PRO A 119 5.59 -13.67 1.19
CA PRO A 119 6.74 -14.51 0.88
C PRO A 119 6.63 -15.92 1.49
N ALA A 120 7.14 -16.93 0.79
CA ALA A 120 6.99 -18.34 1.21
C ALA A 120 7.60 -18.66 2.59
N ASN A 121 8.76 -18.08 2.91
CA ASN A 121 9.39 -18.23 4.23
C ASN A 121 8.57 -17.59 5.36
N ILE A 122 7.84 -16.51 5.07
CA ILE A 122 6.97 -15.83 6.03
C ILE A 122 5.68 -16.62 6.23
N ASN A 123 5.10 -17.18 5.16
CA ASN A 123 3.96 -18.09 5.25
C ASN A 123 4.21 -19.23 6.26
N GLU A 124 5.35 -19.93 6.13
CA GLU A 124 5.70 -21.02 7.05
C GLU A 124 5.91 -20.55 8.49
N LYS A 125 6.51 -19.37 8.70
CA LYS A 125 6.70 -18.80 10.03
C LYS A 125 5.37 -18.46 10.70
N ILE A 126 4.47 -17.78 10.01
CA ILE A 126 3.17 -17.37 10.56
C ILE A 126 2.30 -18.60 10.83
N LYS A 127 2.22 -19.56 9.91
CA LYS A 127 1.47 -20.81 10.14
C LYS A 127 2.01 -21.58 11.35
N LYS A 128 3.34 -21.66 11.51
CA LYS A 128 3.96 -22.29 12.67
C LYS A 128 3.59 -21.56 13.96
N TYR A 129 3.70 -20.24 13.98
CA TYR A 129 3.33 -19.42 15.14
C TYR A 129 1.86 -19.60 15.53
N LEU A 130 0.93 -19.43 14.57
CA LEU A 130 -0.50 -19.62 14.81
C LEU A 130 -0.81 -21.04 15.31
N SER A 131 -0.23 -22.06 14.71
CA SER A 131 -0.44 -23.46 15.11
C SER A 131 0.06 -23.73 16.53
N GLN A 132 1.26 -23.24 16.87
CA GLN A 132 1.84 -23.40 18.21
C GLN A 132 1.03 -22.67 19.27
N GLU A 133 0.57 -21.47 18.97
CA GLU A 133 -0.18 -20.66 19.93
C GLU A 133 -1.61 -21.18 20.12
N THR A 134 -2.30 -21.55 19.04
CA THR A 134 -3.75 -21.85 19.07
C THR A 134 -4.07 -23.33 19.17
N GLY A 135 -3.11 -24.22 18.86
CA GLY A 135 -3.34 -25.66 18.77
C GLY A 135 -3.94 -26.13 17.43
N LEU A 136 -4.32 -25.21 16.53
CA LEU A 136 -4.86 -25.55 15.22
C LEU A 136 -3.76 -26.19 14.34
N PRO A 137 -4.03 -27.29 13.61
CA PRO A 137 -3.04 -27.87 12.70
C PRO A 137 -2.66 -26.91 11.58
N LYS A 138 -1.41 -26.97 11.11
CA LYS A 138 -0.92 -26.08 10.04
C LYS A 138 -1.71 -26.23 8.74
N GLU A 139 -2.16 -27.44 8.42
CA GLU A 139 -2.98 -27.70 7.23
C GLU A 139 -4.36 -27.04 7.28
N ASN A 140 -4.84 -26.69 8.48
CA ASN A 140 -6.12 -26.00 8.72
C ASN A 140 -5.94 -24.47 8.87
N ILE A 141 -4.74 -23.94 8.60
CA ILE A 141 -4.44 -22.50 8.62
C ILE A 141 -4.13 -22.04 7.19
N GLY A 142 -4.91 -21.08 6.68
CA GLY A 142 -4.76 -20.47 5.37
C GLY A 142 -4.29 -19.02 5.47
N LEU A 143 -3.26 -18.66 4.72
CA LEU A 143 -2.78 -17.28 4.59
C LEU A 143 -2.82 -16.93 3.11
N ILE A 144 -3.65 -15.97 2.71
CA ILE A 144 -3.80 -15.57 1.31
C ILE A 144 -3.34 -14.11 1.16
N GLY A 145 -2.18 -13.94 0.53
CA GLY A 145 -1.64 -12.64 0.12
C GLY A 145 -2.05 -12.25 -1.31
N THR A 146 -1.55 -11.11 -1.77
CA THR A 146 -1.84 -10.55 -3.10
C THR A 146 -1.49 -11.50 -4.25
N GLU A 147 -0.43 -12.29 -4.12
CA GLU A 147 0.01 -13.23 -5.15
C GLU A 147 -1.00 -14.38 -5.34
N ALA A 148 -1.56 -14.89 -4.24
CA ALA A 148 -2.55 -15.95 -4.27
C ALA A 148 -3.92 -15.41 -4.72
N MET A 149 -4.34 -14.25 -4.21
CA MET A 149 -5.55 -13.56 -4.67
C MET A 149 -5.50 -13.29 -6.18
N GLY A 150 -4.37 -12.77 -6.70
CA GLY A 150 -4.21 -12.52 -8.13
C GLY A 150 -4.36 -13.77 -9.01
N ARG A 151 -3.98 -14.95 -8.52
CA ARG A 151 -4.24 -16.22 -9.22
C ARG A 151 -5.71 -16.62 -9.14
N LEU A 152 -6.34 -16.43 -7.98
CA LEU A 152 -7.74 -16.77 -7.76
C LEU A 152 -8.69 -15.88 -8.56
N PHE A 153 -8.49 -14.56 -8.58
CA PHE A 153 -9.31 -13.65 -9.39
C PHE A 153 -9.07 -13.79 -10.90
N LYS A 154 -7.93 -14.32 -11.33
CA LYS A 154 -7.76 -14.75 -12.74
C LYS A 154 -8.61 -15.98 -13.07
N ARG A 155 -8.87 -16.85 -12.10
CA ARG A 155 -9.72 -18.03 -12.25
C ARG A 155 -11.21 -17.68 -12.15
N PHE A 156 -11.54 -16.70 -11.31
CA PHE A 156 -12.90 -16.23 -11.03
C PHE A 156 -13.04 -14.74 -11.37
N PRO A 157 -12.93 -14.35 -12.65
CA PRO A 157 -12.92 -12.95 -13.06
C PRO A 157 -14.24 -12.22 -12.79
N GLU A 158 -15.37 -12.92 -12.77
CA GLU A 158 -16.70 -12.39 -12.48
C GLU A 158 -16.82 -11.75 -11.09
N ILE A 159 -16.05 -12.24 -10.12
CA ILE A 159 -16.07 -11.72 -8.74
C ILE A 159 -15.61 -10.28 -8.68
N ALA A 160 -14.55 -9.95 -9.43
CA ALA A 160 -14.02 -8.59 -9.46
C ALA A 160 -14.94 -7.62 -10.19
N ASN A 161 -15.85 -8.11 -11.06
CA ASN A 161 -16.87 -7.30 -11.72
C ASN A 161 -18.13 -7.12 -10.86
N ALA A 162 -18.39 -8.06 -9.95
CA ALA A 162 -19.57 -8.04 -9.06
C ALA A 162 -19.40 -7.06 -7.89
N VAL A 163 -18.17 -6.91 -7.41
CA VAL A 163 -17.82 -5.80 -6.52
C VAL A 163 -17.73 -4.57 -7.42
N ASP A 164 -18.73 -3.69 -7.37
CA ASP A 164 -18.78 -2.43 -8.13
C ASP A 164 -17.59 -1.54 -7.74
N LEU A 165 -16.43 -1.85 -8.33
CA LEU A 165 -15.19 -1.10 -8.22
C LEU A 165 -15.36 0.19 -9.02
N ASN A 166 -16.28 1.04 -8.60
CA ASN A 166 -16.53 2.32 -9.23
C ASN A 166 -15.26 3.16 -9.13
N PRO A 167 -14.58 3.44 -10.26
CA PRO A 167 -13.32 4.19 -10.26
C PRO A 167 -13.48 5.62 -9.76
N TYR A 168 -14.72 6.13 -9.67
CA TYR A 168 -15.04 7.47 -9.19
C TYR A 168 -15.24 7.56 -7.67
N ASP A 169 -15.43 6.43 -6.97
CA ASP A 169 -15.61 6.38 -5.50
C ASP A 169 -14.27 6.19 -4.75
N VAL A 170 -13.15 6.11 -5.48
CA VAL A 170 -11.82 5.92 -4.92
C VAL A 170 -11.21 7.29 -4.55
N PRO A 171 -10.87 7.55 -3.27
CA PRO A 171 -10.18 8.78 -2.90
C PRO A 171 -8.81 8.87 -3.59
N LEU A 172 -8.46 10.07 -4.08
CA LEU A 172 -7.25 10.40 -4.86
C LEU A 172 -6.15 9.35 -4.71
N SER A 173 -6.06 8.42 -5.66
CA SER A 173 -5.11 7.35 -5.51
C SER A 173 -3.76 7.69 -6.11
N ILE A 174 -2.83 8.28 -5.35
CA ILE A 174 -1.43 8.37 -5.77
C ILE A 174 -0.83 6.97 -5.70
N GLN A 175 -0.20 6.50 -6.79
CA GLN A 175 0.57 5.25 -6.82
C GLN A 175 2.05 5.57 -6.54
N PRO A 176 2.54 5.37 -5.30
CA PRO A 176 3.90 5.75 -4.93
C PRO A 176 4.96 4.70 -5.33
N ASP A 177 4.59 3.58 -5.97
CA ASP A 177 5.51 2.44 -6.20
C ASP A 177 6.75 2.85 -7.00
N ASP A 178 6.55 3.55 -8.13
CA ASP A 178 7.66 4.03 -8.96
C ASP A 178 8.49 5.11 -8.25
N LEU A 179 7.84 5.95 -7.45
CA LEU A 179 8.52 6.94 -6.62
C LEU A 179 9.35 6.28 -5.52
N ALA A 180 8.84 5.21 -4.91
CA ALA A 180 9.53 4.45 -3.87
C ALA A 180 10.79 3.79 -4.43
N ASP A 181 10.70 3.19 -5.62
CA ASP A 181 11.85 2.63 -6.34
C ASP A 181 12.92 3.71 -6.58
N VAL A 182 12.53 4.90 -7.08
CA VAL A 182 13.46 6.01 -7.29
C VAL A 182 14.10 6.47 -5.97
N ILE A 183 13.31 6.59 -4.90
CA ILE A 183 13.80 7.00 -3.57
C ILE A 183 14.81 6.00 -3.00
N VAL A 184 14.53 4.69 -3.11
CA VAL A 184 15.42 3.64 -2.63
C VAL A 184 16.74 3.66 -3.40
N SER A 185 16.69 3.76 -4.73
CA SER A 185 17.89 3.79 -5.58
C SER A 185 18.74 5.04 -5.37
N ILE A 186 18.11 6.21 -5.21
CA ILE A 186 18.83 7.44 -4.85
C ILE A 186 19.51 7.28 -3.50
N LYS A 187 18.81 6.77 -2.48
CA LYS A 187 19.37 6.56 -1.15
C LYS A 187 20.66 5.73 -1.19
N ASP A 188 20.67 4.67 -2.00
CA ASP A 188 21.82 3.77 -2.13
C ASP A 188 22.99 4.45 -2.88
N ALA A 189 22.71 5.34 -3.83
CA ALA A 189 23.71 6.08 -4.60
C ALA A 189 24.22 7.38 -3.92
N LEU A 190 23.45 7.98 -3.01
CA LEU A 190 23.76 9.25 -2.34
C LEU A 190 25.17 9.31 -1.72
N PRO A 191 25.70 8.27 -1.05
CA PRO A 191 27.05 8.29 -0.46
C PRO A 191 28.18 8.51 -1.48
N ALA A 192 27.98 8.10 -2.74
CA ALA A 192 28.95 8.27 -3.82
C ALA A 192 28.81 9.64 -4.50
N ILE A 193 27.59 10.15 -4.63
CA ILE A 193 27.27 11.40 -5.36
C ILE A 193 27.66 12.65 -4.56
N LYS A 194 27.43 12.68 -3.24
CA LYS A 194 27.77 13.83 -2.37
C LYS A 194 29.26 14.20 -2.34
N LYS A 195 30.14 13.39 -2.95
CA LYS A 195 31.58 13.68 -3.08
C LYS A 195 31.96 14.55 -4.29
N LYS A 196 31.06 14.73 -5.27
CA LYS A 196 31.41 15.32 -6.57
C LYS A 196 31.15 16.82 -6.73
N ASN A 197 30.46 17.50 -5.80
CA ASN A 197 30.19 18.97 -5.81
C ASN A 197 30.01 19.55 -7.22
N ILE A 198 28.99 19.06 -7.94
CA ILE A 198 28.62 19.59 -9.25
C ILE A 198 27.33 20.37 -9.04
N GLU A 199 27.29 21.63 -9.49
CA GLU A 199 26.04 22.38 -9.65
C GLU A 199 25.42 21.97 -11.00
N PRO A 200 24.32 21.20 -11.02
CA PRO A 200 23.63 20.87 -12.25
C PRO A 200 22.91 22.10 -12.82
N ASN A 201 22.86 22.18 -14.14
CA ASN A 201 22.13 23.23 -14.84
C ASN A 201 20.63 22.88 -14.85
N LEU A 202 19.92 23.30 -13.80
CA LEU A 202 18.47 23.13 -13.69
C LEU A 202 17.76 24.24 -14.46
N VAL A 203 17.14 23.90 -15.59
CA VAL A 203 16.27 24.82 -16.32
C VAL A 203 14.96 24.94 -15.56
N ARG A 204 14.62 26.16 -15.10
CA ARG A 204 13.41 26.46 -14.34
C ARG A 204 12.95 27.90 -14.56
N THR A 205 11.67 28.17 -14.30
CA THR A 205 11.21 29.56 -14.14
C THR A 205 11.76 30.16 -12.84
N ASP A 206 11.67 31.47 -12.68
CA ASP A 206 12.03 32.12 -11.43
C ASP A 206 11.23 31.55 -10.24
N PHE A 207 11.90 31.28 -9.11
CA PHE A 207 11.29 30.60 -7.96
C PHE A 207 10.30 31.48 -7.21
N ASP A 208 10.61 32.77 -7.10
CA ASP A 208 9.76 33.71 -6.40
C ASP A 208 8.48 33.92 -7.22
N LYS A 209 8.60 34.12 -8.54
CA LYS A 209 7.44 34.20 -9.44
C LYS A 209 6.56 32.95 -9.42
N LYS A 210 7.16 31.75 -9.37
CA LYS A 210 6.39 30.48 -9.27
C LYS A 210 5.69 30.37 -7.91
N SER A 211 6.36 30.78 -6.83
CA SER A 211 5.82 30.76 -5.48
C SER A 211 4.64 31.71 -5.32
N GLU A 212 4.72 32.91 -5.90
CA GLU A 212 3.59 33.84 -5.99
C GLU A 212 2.42 33.23 -6.78
N LEU A 213 2.69 32.68 -7.97
CA LEU A 213 1.66 32.06 -8.82
C LEU A 213 0.89 30.95 -8.09
N ASN A 214 1.60 30.14 -7.30
CA ASN A 214 0.99 29.05 -6.57
C ASN A 214 0.43 29.46 -5.20
N SER A 215 0.61 30.71 -4.74
CA SER A 215 0.28 31.11 -3.36
C SER A 215 1.03 30.29 -2.31
N LEU A 216 2.34 30.10 -2.52
CA LEU A 216 3.25 29.47 -1.57
C LEU A 216 3.69 30.48 -0.51
N THR A 217 3.63 30.11 0.77
CA THR A 217 4.04 31.00 1.86
C THR A 217 5.57 31.14 1.94
N ASP A 218 6.06 32.34 2.30
CA ASP A 218 7.51 32.62 2.43
C ASP A 218 8.22 31.66 3.39
N GLY A 219 7.56 31.34 4.50
CA GLY A 219 8.09 30.40 5.49
C GLY A 219 8.32 29.00 4.89
N TYR A 220 7.40 28.56 4.03
CA TYR A 220 7.49 27.26 3.37
C TYR A 220 8.44 27.27 2.17
N ALA A 221 8.48 28.37 1.42
CA ALA A 221 9.48 28.61 0.39
C ALA A 221 10.90 28.46 0.97
N GLY A 222 11.17 29.06 2.13
CA GLY A 222 12.42 28.88 2.85
C GLY A 222 12.71 27.43 3.28
N ALA A 223 11.69 26.64 3.61
CA ALA A 223 11.84 25.22 3.93
C ALA A 223 12.25 24.38 2.71
N ILE A 224 11.70 24.69 1.53
CA ILE A 224 12.08 24.08 0.24
C ILE A 224 13.54 24.43 -0.09
N LEU A 225 13.91 25.72 -0.02
CA LEU A 225 15.26 26.18 -0.35
C LEU A 225 16.36 25.60 0.57
N LYS A 226 16.03 25.25 1.83
CA LYS A 226 16.97 24.53 2.72
C LYS A 226 17.39 23.16 2.18
N LYS A 227 16.68 22.60 1.20
CA LYS A 227 16.95 21.30 0.59
C LYS A 227 17.74 21.38 -0.73
N MET A 228 18.24 22.55 -1.13
CA MET A 228 19.03 22.74 -2.36
C MET A 228 20.13 21.70 -2.59
N GLY A 229 20.91 21.38 -1.55
CA GLY A 229 21.97 20.39 -1.67
C GLY A 229 21.46 18.97 -1.98
N ASP A 230 20.26 18.62 -1.52
CA ASP A 230 19.63 17.35 -1.85
C ASP A 230 19.09 17.37 -3.31
N PHE A 231 18.62 18.52 -3.81
CA PHE A 231 18.14 18.67 -5.20
C PHE A 231 19.24 18.41 -6.22
N TYR A 232 20.44 18.93 -5.98
CA TYR A 232 21.58 18.69 -6.85
C TYR A 232 21.99 17.22 -6.88
N ALA A 233 21.91 16.53 -5.74
CA ALA A 233 22.20 15.11 -5.67
C ALA A 233 21.15 14.28 -6.44
N ILE A 234 19.87 14.66 -6.32
CA ILE A 234 18.77 14.03 -7.07
C ILE A 234 18.96 14.23 -8.57
N GLU A 235 19.16 15.47 -9.04
CA GLU A 235 19.32 15.74 -10.47
C GLU A 235 20.56 15.05 -11.04
N ASN A 236 21.67 15.04 -10.30
CA ASN A 236 22.87 14.33 -10.73
C ASN A 236 22.61 12.83 -10.90
N PHE A 237 21.88 12.20 -9.98
CA PHE A 237 21.50 10.79 -10.09
C PHE A 237 20.62 10.54 -11.31
N LEU A 238 19.55 11.33 -11.48
CA LEU A 238 18.58 11.14 -12.58
C LEU A 238 19.18 11.43 -13.96
N SER A 239 20.24 12.22 -14.03
CA SER A 239 20.92 12.58 -15.28
C SER A 239 21.98 11.55 -15.73
N MET A 240 22.27 10.51 -14.92
CA MET A 240 23.23 9.48 -15.30
C MET A 240 22.63 8.54 -16.36
N PRO A 241 23.35 8.21 -17.44
CA PRO A 241 22.86 7.27 -18.46
C PRO A 241 22.46 5.90 -17.88
N ASP A 242 23.20 5.41 -16.87
CA ASP A 242 22.91 4.13 -16.22
C ASP A 242 21.60 4.14 -15.40
N ASN A 243 21.02 5.33 -15.16
CA ASN A 243 19.82 5.53 -14.34
C ASN A 243 18.58 5.92 -15.17
N GLU A 244 18.61 5.72 -16.49
CA GLU A 244 17.50 6.08 -17.40
C GLU A 244 16.15 5.50 -16.95
N GLU A 245 16.12 4.25 -16.45
CA GLU A 245 14.89 3.64 -15.91
C GLU A 245 14.30 4.44 -14.74
N TYR A 246 15.15 4.91 -13.81
CA TYR A 246 14.71 5.71 -12.67
C TYR A 246 14.31 7.12 -13.07
N GLN A 247 14.95 7.68 -14.09
CA GLN A 247 14.55 8.96 -14.67
C GLN A 247 13.15 8.87 -15.27
N GLN A 248 12.86 7.80 -16.01
CA GLN A 248 11.53 7.58 -16.60
C GLN A 248 10.46 7.43 -15.50
N LYS A 249 10.71 6.59 -14.49
CA LYS A 249 9.83 6.44 -13.31
C LYS A 249 9.57 7.77 -12.61
N TYR A 250 10.60 8.59 -12.45
CA TYR A 250 10.46 9.93 -11.87
C TYR A 250 9.55 10.84 -12.69
N ILE A 251 9.76 10.91 -14.01
CA ILE A 251 8.97 11.76 -14.92
C ILE A 251 7.50 11.35 -14.89
N GLU A 252 7.22 10.06 -15.05
CA GLU A 252 5.84 9.53 -15.03
C GLU A 252 5.14 9.83 -13.70
N THR A 253 5.86 9.66 -12.58
CA THR A 253 5.34 10.01 -11.26
C THR A 253 5.05 11.51 -11.14
N ALA A 254 5.96 12.37 -11.61
CA ALA A 254 5.82 13.82 -11.50
C ALA A 254 4.61 14.32 -12.31
N ASP A 255 4.43 13.80 -13.53
CA ASP A 255 3.29 14.12 -14.40
C ASP A 255 1.96 13.67 -13.76
N GLU A 256 1.92 12.47 -13.21
CA GLU A 256 0.73 11.94 -12.52
C GLU A 256 0.39 12.78 -11.28
N LEU A 257 1.40 13.12 -10.47
CA LEU A 257 1.23 13.98 -9.29
C LEU A 257 0.73 15.37 -9.69
N HIS A 258 1.29 15.96 -10.75
CA HIS A 258 0.85 17.26 -11.25
C HIS A 258 -0.63 17.23 -11.65
N ALA A 259 -1.05 16.25 -12.45
CA ALA A 259 -2.43 16.11 -12.88
C ALA A 259 -3.39 16.00 -11.69
N LYS A 260 -3.00 15.26 -10.65
CA LYS A 260 -3.77 15.10 -9.41
C LYS A 260 -3.85 16.38 -8.60
N ILE A 261 -2.72 17.10 -8.46
CA ILE A 261 -2.67 18.40 -7.80
C ILE A 261 -3.62 19.39 -8.49
N CYS A 262 -3.65 19.42 -9.81
CA CYS A 262 -4.54 20.31 -10.58
C CYS A 262 -6.03 20.07 -10.33
N ILE A 263 -6.44 18.84 -10.02
CA ILE A 263 -7.83 18.51 -9.70
C ILE A 263 -8.20 18.94 -8.28
N TYR A 264 -7.29 18.78 -7.32
CA TYR A 264 -7.57 18.95 -5.88
C TYR A 264 -7.21 20.33 -5.34
N LYS A 265 -6.32 21.06 -6.00
CA LYS A 265 -6.06 22.46 -5.70
C LYS A 265 -7.33 23.25 -6.02
N LYS A 266 -7.85 23.94 -5.01
CA LYS A 266 -8.96 24.89 -5.12
C LYS A 266 -8.41 26.28 -4.82
N ASP A 267 -9.11 27.33 -5.26
CA ASP A 267 -8.64 28.73 -5.15
C ASP A 267 -8.33 29.20 -3.72
N HIS A 268 -8.87 28.53 -2.71
CA HIS A 268 -8.63 28.86 -1.29
C HIS A 268 -7.49 28.07 -0.65
N HIS A 269 -6.90 27.09 -1.34
CA HIS A 269 -5.77 26.31 -0.83
C HIS A 269 -4.46 27.04 -1.11
N SER A 270 -3.61 27.20 -0.10
CA SER A 270 -2.23 27.58 -0.31
C SER A 270 -1.40 26.37 -0.74
N PHE A 271 -0.37 26.57 -1.56
CA PHE A 271 0.34 25.44 -2.16
C PHE A 271 1.21 24.67 -1.18
N ASP A 272 1.60 25.28 -0.07
CA ASP A 272 2.28 24.59 1.03
C ASP A 272 1.39 23.51 1.66
N GLN A 273 0.09 23.76 1.82
CA GLN A 273 -0.88 22.76 2.27
C GLN A 273 -1.01 21.61 1.26
N VAL A 274 -1.02 21.94 -0.04
CA VAL A 274 -1.10 20.96 -1.13
C VAL A 274 0.13 20.07 -1.15
N ILE A 275 1.33 20.66 -1.04
CA ILE A 275 2.60 19.90 -0.98
C ILE A 275 2.64 19.01 0.26
N GLU A 276 2.34 19.54 1.45
CA GLU A 276 2.33 18.73 2.68
C GLU A 276 1.34 17.58 2.57
N LYS A 277 0.13 17.85 2.07
CA LYS A 277 -0.87 16.79 1.93
C LYS A 277 -0.43 15.72 0.94
N THR A 278 0.22 16.11 -0.15
CA THR A 278 0.79 15.18 -1.13
C THR A 278 1.87 14.30 -0.49
N ILE A 279 2.78 14.90 0.28
CA ILE A 279 3.84 14.17 1.00
C ILE A 279 3.25 13.19 2.02
N GLU A 280 2.27 13.62 2.80
CA GLU A 280 1.56 12.74 3.75
C GLU A 280 0.95 11.55 3.03
N LEU A 281 0.21 11.79 1.94
CA LEU A 281 -0.41 10.72 1.16
C LEU A 281 0.63 9.72 0.64
N ILE A 282 1.77 10.18 0.12
CA ILE A 282 2.86 9.30 -0.35
C ILE A 282 3.45 8.48 0.80
N ILE A 283 3.75 9.13 1.93
CA ILE A 283 4.38 8.49 3.11
C ILE A 283 3.44 7.49 3.79
N ASP A 284 2.15 7.80 3.85
CA ASP A 284 1.16 6.90 4.45
C ASP A 284 0.87 5.71 3.54
N ARG A 285 1.03 5.88 2.23
CA ARG A 285 0.75 4.85 1.24
C ARG A 285 1.92 3.93 0.92
N ASP A 286 3.18 4.29 1.15
CA ASP A 286 4.29 3.37 0.87
C ASP A 286 5.28 3.25 2.03
N ASN A 287 5.60 2.00 2.37
CA ASN A 287 6.50 1.67 3.48
C ASN A 287 7.94 2.16 3.28
N ASP A 288 8.46 2.13 2.05
CA ASP A 288 9.83 2.53 1.74
C ASP A 288 9.93 4.06 1.68
N CYS A 289 8.93 4.75 1.14
CA CYS A 289 8.73 6.19 1.32
C CYS A 289 8.67 6.56 2.82
N ARG A 290 7.90 5.79 3.61
CA ARG A 290 7.78 6.00 5.06
C ARG A 290 9.07 5.77 5.83
N ARG A 291 9.90 4.83 5.41
CA ARG A 291 11.24 4.61 5.99
C ARG A 291 12.21 5.71 5.60
N ASN A 292 11.99 6.37 4.47
CA ASN A 292 12.85 7.40 3.90
C ASN A 292 12.15 8.78 3.85
N LYS A 293 11.41 9.17 4.91
CA LYS A 293 10.57 10.40 4.93
C LYS A 293 11.32 11.67 4.51
N ALA A 294 12.57 11.82 4.95
CA ALA A 294 13.37 13.01 4.63
C ALA A 294 13.69 13.11 3.13
N LEU A 295 14.02 11.98 2.50
CA LEU A 295 14.31 11.90 1.07
C LEU A 295 13.03 12.00 0.23
N THR A 296 11.94 11.36 0.68
CA THR A 296 10.61 11.48 0.06
C THR A 296 10.15 12.94 0.00
N ARG A 297 10.29 13.67 1.12
CA ARG A 297 10.00 15.10 1.19
C ARG A 297 10.90 15.92 0.27
N ALA A 298 12.20 15.64 0.27
CA ALA A 298 13.14 16.33 -0.62
C ALA A 298 12.81 16.08 -2.11
N MET A 299 12.32 14.90 -2.46
CA MET A 299 11.90 14.57 -3.83
C MET A 299 10.68 15.38 -4.27
N VAL A 300 9.64 15.49 -3.44
CA VAL A 300 8.45 16.31 -3.78
C VAL A 300 8.83 17.79 -3.86
N TYR A 301 9.69 18.27 -2.95
CA TYR A 301 10.21 19.64 -3.02
C TYR A 301 11.03 19.88 -4.30
N TYR A 302 11.81 18.88 -4.70
CA TYR A 302 12.57 18.91 -5.93
C TYR A 302 11.67 18.98 -7.17
N MET A 303 10.61 18.17 -7.26
CA MET A 303 9.61 18.24 -8.33
C MET A 303 8.98 19.63 -8.42
N TYR A 304 8.62 20.24 -7.30
CA TYR A 304 8.09 21.61 -7.31
C TYR A 304 9.18 22.59 -7.75
N TYR A 305 10.39 22.46 -7.23
CA TYR A 305 11.49 23.34 -7.59
C TYR A 305 11.81 23.25 -9.08
N LYS A 306 11.91 22.05 -9.66
CA LYS A 306 12.17 21.84 -11.10
C LYS A 306 10.99 22.24 -12.00
N CYS A 307 9.87 22.62 -11.39
CA CYS A 307 8.64 23.03 -12.08
C CYS A 307 7.84 21.87 -12.67
N ASP A 308 8.08 20.63 -12.25
CA ASP A 308 7.32 19.47 -12.73
C ASP A 308 5.92 19.40 -12.08
N ILE A 309 5.77 19.93 -10.85
CA ILE A 309 4.47 20.06 -10.18
C ILE A 309 4.12 21.51 -9.84
N GLY A 310 2.81 21.77 -9.70
CA GLY A 310 2.27 23.12 -9.49
C GLY A 310 2.24 23.95 -10.77
N GLU A 311 1.54 25.08 -10.71
CA GLU A 311 1.39 25.97 -11.85
C GLU A 311 2.74 26.60 -12.24
N ASN A 312 2.89 26.86 -13.53
CA ASN A 312 4.04 27.53 -14.13
C ASN A 312 3.55 28.52 -15.16
N TYR A 313 4.30 29.61 -15.33
CA TYR A 313 4.18 30.42 -16.53
C TYR A 313 4.63 29.58 -17.72
N VAL A 314 3.68 29.18 -18.55
CA VAL A 314 3.96 28.43 -19.78
C VAL A 314 4.82 29.31 -20.69
N ALA A 315 5.89 28.75 -21.24
CA ALA A 315 6.63 29.36 -22.35
C ALA A 315 5.88 29.15 -23.66
#